data_AF-A0A414NWA7-F1
#
_entry.id   AF-A0A414NWA7-F1
#
_cell.length_a   1.000
_cell.length_b   1.000
_cell.length_c   1.000
_cell.angle_alpha   90.00
_cell.angle_beta   90.00
_cell.angle_gamma   90.00
#
_symmetry.space_group_name_H-M   'P 1'
#
loop_
_entity.id
_entity.type
_entity.pdbx_description
1 polymer ?
#
loop_
_entity_poly.entity_id
_entity_poly.type
_entity_poly.pdbx_seq_one_letter_code
_entity_poly.pdbx_strand_id
1 'polypeptide(L)'
;MDVLDMVNRAEDPFAIIYHLVKWLGEFSGEPSYAKYVEDQIRAVYGLALQHVKPMQDELAEVEARLKRIEAAYEKPEFTEEERIRIGFAIQHHKENIERLKVLIKQAKANHSKMTIEKD
;
A
#
# COMPACT_ATOMS: atom_id res chain seq x y z
N MET A 1 -17.20 14.99 -11.22
CA MET A 1 -16.74 13.83 -10.41
C MET A 1 -15.74 13.09 -11.29
N ASP A 2 -14.47 13.02 -10.90
CA ASP A 2 -13.36 12.52 -11.74
C ASP A 2 -13.46 11.01 -12.03
N VAL A 3 -14.28 10.27 -11.27
CA VAL A 3 -14.43 8.82 -11.40
C VAL A 3 -14.83 8.38 -12.82
N LEU A 4 -15.77 9.08 -13.47
CA LEU A 4 -16.18 8.74 -14.84
C LEU A 4 -15.01 8.92 -15.83
N ASP A 5 -14.20 9.96 -15.63
CA ASP A 5 -13.04 10.21 -16.47
C ASP A 5 -11.94 9.18 -16.22
N MET A 6 -11.70 8.77 -14.97
CA MET A 6 -10.78 7.68 -14.64
C MET A 6 -11.21 6.35 -15.29
N VAL A 7 -12.51 6.06 -15.29
CA VAL A 7 -13.07 4.88 -15.97
C VAL A 7 -12.85 4.98 -17.49
N ASN A 8 -13.13 6.14 -18.09
CA ASN A 8 -12.91 6.36 -19.53
C ASN A 8 -11.43 6.27 -19.93
N ARG A 9 -10.51 6.62 -19.02
CA ARG A 9 -9.06 6.44 -19.20
C ARG A 9 -8.57 5.02 -18.93
N ALA A 10 -9.46 4.10 -18.54
CA ALA A 10 -9.13 2.73 -18.15
C ALA A 10 -8.04 2.69 -17.06
N GLU A 11 -8.15 3.59 -16.07
CA GLU A 11 -7.27 3.57 -14.91
C GLU A 11 -7.41 2.28 -14.10
N ASP A 12 -6.40 2.00 -13.27
CA ASP A 12 -6.39 0.80 -12.43
C ASP A 12 -7.62 0.75 -11.50
N PRO A 13 -8.35 -0.39 -11.43
CA PRO A 13 -9.56 -0.48 -10.61
C PRO A 13 -9.35 -0.13 -9.14
N PHE A 14 -8.19 -0.47 -8.55
CA PHE A 14 -7.91 -0.14 -7.16
C PHE A 14 -7.67 1.36 -6.96
N ALA A 15 -7.05 2.03 -7.95
CA ALA A 15 -6.91 3.48 -7.94
C ALA A 15 -8.27 4.20 -8.02
N ILE A 16 -9.19 3.71 -8.86
CA ILE A 16 -10.55 4.24 -8.97
C ILE A 16 -11.31 4.07 -7.64
N ILE A 17 -11.27 2.87 -7.06
CA ILE A 17 -11.92 2.58 -5.77
C ILE A 17 -11.34 3.48 -4.68
N TYR A 18 -10.01 3.59 -4.58
CA TYR A 18 -9.37 4.41 -3.56
C TYR A 18 -9.73 5.90 -3.70
N HIS A 19 -9.75 6.43 -4.93
CA HIS A 19 -10.18 7.81 -5.18
C HIS A 19 -11.62 8.06 -4.72
N LEU A 20 -12.54 7.15 -5.06
CA LEU A 20 -13.94 7.24 -4.64
C LEU A 20 -14.08 7.20 -3.12
N VAL A 21 -13.38 6.30 -2.44
CA VAL A 21 -13.45 6.16 -0.98
C VAL A 21 -12.86 7.37 -0.28
N LYS A 22 -11.76 7.93 -0.79
CA LYS A 22 -11.19 9.17 -0.26
C LYS A 22 -12.20 10.32 -0.36
N TRP A 23 -12.82 10.48 -1.51
CA TRP A 23 -13.88 11.47 -1.70
C TRP A 23 -15.06 11.25 -0.74
N LEU A 24 -15.49 10.00 -0.55
CA LEU A 24 -16.55 9.66 0.41
C LEU A 24 -16.16 10.01 1.85
N GLY A 25 -14.93 9.69 2.27
CA GLY A 25 -14.44 10.02 3.61
C GLY A 25 -14.34 11.52 3.87
N GLU A 26 -13.95 12.31 2.85
CA GLU A 26 -13.99 13.77 2.93
C GLU A 26 -15.43 14.30 2.99
N PHE A 27 -16.33 13.75 2.18
CA PHE A 27 -17.73 14.15 2.12
C PHE A 27 -18.50 13.80 3.42
N SER A 28 -18.24 12.64 4.01
CA SER A 28 -18.89 12.19 5.25
C SER A 28 -18.26 12.75 6.52
N GLY A 29 -17.08 13.38 6.43
CA GLY A 29 -16.29 13.79 7.59
C GLY A 29 -15.59 12.64 8.31
N GLU A 30 -15.46 11.47 7.67
CA GLU A 30 -14.79 10.28 8.19
C GLU A 30 -13.51 9.96 7.36
N PRO A 31 -12.43 10.74 7.52
CA PRO A 31 -11.22 10.58 6.71
C PRO A 31 -10.50 9.24 6.92
N SER A 32 -10.75 8.55 8.05
CA SER A 32 -10.20 7.22 8.33
C SER A 32 -10.79 6.12 7.45
N TYR A 33 -11.96 6.34 6.83
CA TYR A 33 -12.62 5.33 5.99
C TYR A 33 -11.77 4.94 4.78
N ALA A 34 -11.06 5.90 4.17
CA ALA A 34 -10.12 5.65 3.08
C ALA A 34 -9.02 4.67 3.49
N LYS A 35 -8.47 4.85 4.70
CA LYS A 35 -7.43 3.96 5.21
C LYS A 35 -7.96 2.55 5.47
N TYR A 36 -9.17 2.45 6.04
CA TYR A 36 -9.81 1.15 6.25
C TYR A 36 -9.98 0.37 4.94
N VAL A 37 -10.50 0.99 3.87
CA VAL A 37 -10.67 0.30 2.58
C VAL A 37 -9.33 -0.04 1.94
N GLU A 38 -8.33 0.83 2.05
CA GLU A 38 -6.98 0.51 1.58
C GLU A 38 -6.40 -0.73 2.24
N ASP A 39 -6.58 -0.86 3.56
CA ASP A 39 -6.13 -2.03 4.32
C ASP A 39 -6.91 -3.30 3.88
N GLN A 40 -8.21 -3.18 3.59
CA GLN A 40 -8.99 -4.28 3.01
C GLN A 40 -8.50 -4.67 1.60
N ILE A 41 -8.15 -3.69 0.76
CA ILE A 41 -7.61 -3.96 -0.58
C ILE A 41 -6.31 -4.76 -0.48
N ARG A 42 -5.42 -4.37 0.44
CA ARG A 42 -4.16 -5.09 0.68
C ARG A 42 -4.39 -6.49 1.23
N ALA A 43 -5.27 -6.65 2.21
CA ALA A 43 -5.53 -7.94 2.83
C ALA A 43 -6.20 -8.93 1.86
N VAL A 44 -7.25 -8.51 1.17
CA VAL A 44 -8.03 -9.39 0.29
C VAL A 44 -7.37 -9.52 -1.06
N TYR A 45 -7.21 -8.41 -1.79
CA TYR A 45 -6.73 -8.47 -3.16
C TYR A 45 -5.22 -8.67 -3.23
N GLY A 46 -4.45 -8.02 -2.35
CA GLY A 46 -3.00 -8.20 -2.30
C GLY A 46 -2.59 -9.57 -1.76
N LEU A 47 -2.86 -9.83 -0.48
CA LEU A 47 -2.34 -10.99 0.23
C LEU A 47 -3.08 -12.29 -0.12
N ALA A 48 -4.41 -12.31 0.01
CA ALA A 48 -5.19 -13.54 -0.18
C ALA A 48 -5.31 -13.95 -1.65
N LEU A 49 -5.62 -12.99 -2.53
CA LEU A 49 -5.80 -13.24 -3.97
C LEU A 49 -4.53 -13.06 -4.80
N GLN A 50 -3.43 -12.62 -4.18
CA GLN A 50 -2.13 -12.44 -4.83
C GLN A 50 -2.19 -11.51 -6.05
N HIS A 51 -3.02 -10.46 -6.02
CA HIS A 51 -2.98 -9.44 -7.05
C HIS A 51 -1.73 -8.58 -6.90
N VAL A 52 -1.01 -8.46 -8.01
CA VAL A 52 0.30 -7.80 -8.04
C VAL A 52 0.21 -6.33 -7.66
N LYS A 53 -0.79 -5.61 -8.18
CA LYS A 53 -0.89 -4.15 -8.04
C LYS A 53 -1.05 -3.69 -6.58
N PRO A 54 -2.00 -4.20 -5.78
CA PRO A 54 -2.10 -3.85 -4.36
C PRO A 54 -0.81 -4.08 -3.57
N MET A 55 -0.11 -5.19 -3.81
CA MET A 55 1.17 -5.47 -3.14
C MET A 55 2.30 -4.55 -3.60
N GLN A 56 2.32 -4.15 -4.87
CA GLN A 56 3.30 -3.17 -5.38
C GLN A 56 3.07 -1.78 -4.77
N ASP A 57 1.81 -1.37 -4.60
CA ASP A 57 1.47 -0.10 -3.98
C ASP A 57 1.85 -0.11 -2.48
N GLU A 58 1.59 -1.22 -1.77
CA GLU A 58 2.06 -1.42 -0.39
C GLU A 58 3.59 -1.37 -0.32
N LEU A 59 4.29 -2.07 -1.22
CA LEU A 59 5.76 -2.06 -1.26
C LEU A 59 6.31 -0.64 -1.43
N ALA A 60 5.75 0.15 -2.34
CA ALA A 60 6.18 1.53 -2.57
C ALA A 60 5.96 2.41 -1.32
N GLU A 61 4.84 2.24 -0.62
CA GLU A 61 4.58 2.97 0.63
C GLU A 61 5.58 2.58 1.73
N VAL A 62 5.83 1.29 1.92
CA VAL A 62 6.74 0.79 2.96
C VAL A 62 8.18 1.24 2.66
N GLU A 63 8.62 1.21 1.39
CA GLU A 63 9.93 1.73 0.98
C GLU A 63 10.05 3.25 1.23
N ALA A 64 9.01 4.02 0.89
CA ALA A 64 8.99 5.46 1.16
C ALA A 64 9.01 5.76 2.66
N ARG A 65 8.31 4.96 3.48
CA ARG A 65 8.31 5.08 4.93
C ARG A 65 9.66 4.71 5.53
N LEU A 66 10.29 3.63 5.06
CA LEU A 66 11.63 3.23 5.50
C LEU A 66 12.63 4.37 5.28
N LYS A 67 12.65 4.98 4.08
CA LYS A 67 13.53 6.13 3.79
C LYS A 67 13.36 7.29 4.77
N ARG A 68 12.12 7.60 5.16
CA ARG A 68 11.84 8.65 6.16
C ARG A 68 12.36 8.28 7.54
N ILE A 69 12.25 7.01 7.94
CA ILE A 69 12.71 6.53 9.24
C ILE A 69 14.25 6.47 9.28
N GLU A 70 14.89 6.00 8.21
CA GLU A 70 16.36 6.03 8.07
C GLU A 70 16.89 7.46 8.12
N ALA A 71 16.24 8.41 7.44
CA ALA A 71 16.60 9.83 7.53
C ALA A 71 16.40 10.41 8.95
N ALA A 72 15.42 9.91 9.71
CA ALA A 72 15.23 10.30 11.10
C ALA A 72 16.32 9.71 11.99
N TYR A 73 16.73 8.46 11.77
CA TYR A 73 17.77 7.78 12.55
C TYR A 73 19.11 8.54 12.56
N GLU A 74 19.46 9.17 11.45
CA GLU A 74 20.70 9.96 11.31
C GLU A 74 20.69 11.29 12.10
N LYS A 75 19.53 11.71 12.62
CA LYS A 75 19.44 12.98 13.35
C LYS A 75 20.05 12.85 14.76
N PRO A 76 20.84 13.83 15.20
CA PRO A 76 21.47 13.80 16.53
C PRO A 76 20.48 14.05 17.69
N GLU A 77 19.21 14.34 17.40
CA GLU A 77 18.18 14.71 18.38
C GLU A 77 17.65 13.54 19.22
N PHE A 78 17.95 12.29 18.85
CA PHE A 78 17.46 11.10 19.54
C PHE A 78 18.44 10.57 20.58
N THR A 79 17.88 10.23 21.75
CA THR A 79 18.56 9.47 22.81
C THR A 79 18.90 8.06 22.36
N GLU A 80 19.77 7.37 23.10
CA GLU A 80 20.18 5.99 22.79
C GLU A 80 18.98 5.02 22.74
N GLU A 81 18.06 5.12 23.70
CA GLU A 81 16.85 4.29 23.72
C GLU A 81 15.92 4.57 22.53
N GLU A 82 15.82 5.82 22.09
CA GLU A 82 15.06 6.19 20.88
C GLU A 82 15.72 5.64 19.63
N ARG A 83 17.05 5.71 19.52
CA ARG A 83 17.80 5.11 18.41
C ARG A 83 17.58 3.61 18.33
N ILE A 84 17.61 2.91 19.46
CA ILE A 84 17.32 1.46 19.50
C ILE A 84 15.90 1.18 18.97
N ARG A 85 14.89 1.94 19.41
CA ARG A 85 13.50 1.78 18.94
C ARG A 85 13.35 2.07 17.45
N ILE A 86 14.01 3.11 16.94
CA ILE A 86 14.05 3.43 15.51
C ILE A 86 14.75 2.30 14.73
N GLY A 87 15.83 1.74 15.28
CA GLY A 87 16.53 0.58 14.72
C GLY A 87 15.61 -0.64 14.55
N PHE A 88 14.79 -0.96 15.55
CA PHE A 88 13.77 -2.02 15.43
C PHE A 88 12.74 -1.73 14.33
N ALA A 89 12.28 -0.48 14.23
CA ALA A 89 11.35 -0.08 13.17
C ALA A 89 11.97 -0.24 11.77
N ILE A 90 13.24 0.15 11.59
CA ILE A 90 14.00 -0.02 10.35
C ILE A 90 14.07 -1.51 9.98
N GLN A 91 14.45 -2.36 10.94
CA GLN A 91 14.57 -3.80 10.72
C GLN A 91 13.23 -4.41 10.28
N HIS A 92 12.15 -4.12 11.00
CA HIS A 92 10.81 -4.61 10.68
C HIS A 92 10.35 -4.15 9.28
N HIS A 93 10.64 -2.90 8.90
CA HIS A 93 10.33 -2.41 7.56
C HIS A 93 11.13 -3.12 6.46
N LYS A 94 12.42 -3.39 6.68
CA LYS A 94 13.27 -4.17 5.75
C LYS A 94 12.75 -5.59 5.57
N GLU A 95 12.37 -6.26 6.66
CA GLU A 95 11.77 -7.60 6.62
C GLU A 95 10.45 -7.61 5.84
N ASN A 96 9.58 -6.61 6.06
CA ASN A 96 8.33 -6.53 5.31
C ASN A 96 8.55 -6.26 3.81
N ILE A 97 9.53 -5.42 3.45
CA ILE A 97 9.90 -5.17 2.06
C ILE A 97 10.34 -6.46 1.37
N GLU A 98 11.21 -7.25 1.99
CA GLU A 98 11.66 -8.52 1.42
C GLU A 98 10.52 -9.53 1.29
N ARG A 99 9.64 -9.61 2.31
CA ARG A 99 8.42 -10.42 2.25
C ARG A 99 7.54 -10.03 1.05
N LEU A 100 7.27 -8.74 0.86
CA LEU A 100 6.45 -8.23 -0.24
C LEU A 100 7.10 -8.51 -1.61
N LYS A 101 8.42 -8.34 -1.76
CA LYS A 101 9.13 -8.67 -3.00
C LYS A 101 8.99 -10.14 -3.37
N VAL A 102 9.09 -11.05 -2.40
CA VAL A 102 8.89 -12.49 -2.63
C VAL A 102 7.46 -12.78 -3.07
N LEU A 103 6.45 -12.25 -2.37
CA LEU A 103 5.04 -12.45 -2.72
C LEU A 103 4.71 -11.92 -4.12
N ILE A 104 5.20 -10.73 -4.47
CA ILE A 104 5.02 -10.14 -5.81
C ILE A 104 5.67 -11.03 -6.87
N LYS A 105 6.87 -11.56 -6.62
CA LYS A 105 7.55 -12.47 -7.54
C LYS A 105 6.74 -13.74 -7.77
N GLN A 106 6.19 -14.33 -6.71
CA GLN A 106 5.34 -15.52 -6.77
C GLN A 106 4.04 -15.23 -7.53
N ALA A 107 3.34 -14.13 -7.20
CA ALA A 107 2.13 -13.69 -7.87
C ALA A 107 2.33 -13.51 -9.38
N LYS A 108 3.43 -12.88 -9.79
CA LYS A 108 3.78 -12.72 -11.21
C LYS A 108 4.04 -14.05 -11.92
N ALA A 109 4.68 -15.01 -11.25
CA ALA A 109 4.93 -16.33 -11.80
C ALA A 109 3.65 -17.17 -11.96
N ASN A 110 2.67 -16.95 -11.07
CA ASN A 110 1.40 -17.69 -11.06
C ASN A 110 0.34 -17.12 -12.03
N HIS A 111 0.69 -16.11 -12.83
CA HIS A 111 -0.16 -15.53 -13.90
C HIS A 111 -1.59 -15.12 -13.50
N SER A 112 -1.84 -14.69 -12.26
CA SER A 112 -3.14 -14.20 -11.82
C SER A 112 -3.46 -12.79 -12.35
N LYS A 113 -3.57 -12.62 -13.68
CA LYS A 113 -4.22 -11.43 -14.23
C LYS A 113 -5.71 -11.52 -13.91
N MET A 114 -6.21 -10.56 -13.16
CA MET A 114 -7.65 -10.41 -12.92
C MET A 114 -8.32 -10.05 -14.24
N THR A 115 -9.05 -11.00 -14.82
CA THR A 115 -10.00 -10.74 -15.91
C THR A 115 -11.38 -10.58 -15.30
N ILE A 116 -12.00 -9.41 -15.46
CA ILE A 116 -13.41 -9.26 -15.19
C ILE A 116 -14.14 -9.97 -16.32
N GLU A 117 -14.67 -11.16 -16.06
CA GLU A 117 -15.62 -11.80 -16.95
C GLU A 117 -16.94 -11.03 -16.85
N LYS A 118 -17.43 -10.55 -18.00
CA LYS A 118 -18.73 -9.90 -18.10
C LYS A 118 -19.71 -10.96 -18.56
N ASP A 119 -20.72 -11.23 -17.74
CA ASP A 119 -21.92 -11.97 -18.16
C ASP A 119 -22.74 -11.15 -19.18
#